data_AF-A0A6A6SSH6-F1
#
_entry.id   AF-A0A6A6SSH6-F1
#
_cell.length_a   1.000
_cell.length_b   1.000
_cell.length_c   1.000
_cell.angle_alpha   90.00
_cell.angle_beta   90.00
_cell.angle_gamma   90.00
#
_symmetry.space_group_name_H-M   'P 1'
#
loop_
_entity.id
_entity.type
_entity.pdbx_description
1 polymer ?
#
loop_
_entity_poly.entity_id
_entity_poly.type
_entity_poly.pdbx_seq_one_letter_code
_entity_poly.pdbx_strand_id
1 'polypeptide(L)'
;GGSKASVIISLVDCVVANDALRQDSISVTNKQPVGWFIDYLATKGRFRYAFTSEGVGCRQWVTDTLKLLADEGEISSAESDSARHALAHTWPGGCAAGPAVGTYF
;
A
#
# COMPACT_ATOMS: atom_id res chain seq x y z
N GLY A 1 7.71 -17.83 20.51
CA GLY A 1 7.11 -18.58 19.40
C GLY A 1 6.52 -17.58 18.43
N GLY A 2 6.98 -17.57 17.18
CA GLY A 2 6.46 -16.67 16.14
C GLY A 2 5.41 -17.40 15.31
N SER A 3 4.26 -16.75 15.08
CA SER A 3 3.26 -17.24 14.13
C SER A 3 3.86 -17.32 12.74
N LYS A 4 3.58 -18.40 12.00
CA LYS A 4 3.97 -18.56 10.60
C LYS A 4 3.26 -17.47 9.79
N ALA A 5 4.01 -16.71 8.99
CA ALA A 5 3.42 -15.78 8.03
C ALA A 5 2.70 -16.58 6.94
N SER A 6 1.41 -16.30 6.73
CA SER A 6 0.64 -16.89 5.63
C SER A 6 0.69 -15.97 4.42
N VAL A 7 1.25 -16.45 3.31
CA VAL A 7 1.17 -15.78 2.01
C VAL A 7 0.10 -16.47 1.19
N ILE A 8 -0.93 -15.73 0.78
CA ILE A 8 -2.00 -16.23 -0.09
C ILE A 8 -1.71 -15.72 -1.51
N ILE A 9 -1.53 -16.65 -2.45
CA ILE A 9 -1.38 -16.35 -3.87
C ILE A 9 -2.64 -16.83 -4.58
N SER A 10 -3.42 -15.90 -5.11
CA SER A 10 -4.66 -16.20 -5.83
C SER A 10 -4.47 -15.95 -7.32
N LEU A 11 -4.94 -16.86 -8.16
CA LEU A 11 -5.11 -16.61 -9.59
C LEU A 11 -6.38 -15.76 -9.76
N VAL A 12 -6.25 -14.63 -10.44
CA VAL A 12 -7.37 -13.74 -10.79
C VAL A 12 -7.49 -13.66 -12.31
N ASP A 13 -8.72 -13.68 -12.82
CA ASP A 13 -9.01 -13.70 -14.27
C ASP A 13 -8.59 -12.41 -14.99
N CYS A 14 -8.41 -11.33 -14.24
CA CYS A 14 -7.98 -10.04 -14.75
C CYS A 14 -7.07 -9.35 -13.73
N VAL A 15 -6.06 -8.63 -14.24
CA VAL A 15 -5.14 -7.81 -13.43
C VAL A 15 -5.87 -6.63 -12.79
N VAL A 16 -6.91 -6.14 -13.46
CA VAL A 16 -7.77 -5.03 -13.03
C VAL A 16 -9.21 -5.45 -13.30
N ALA A 17 -10.08 -5.30 -12.29
CA ALA A 17 -11.50 -5.64 -12.45
C ALA A 17 -12.18 -4.72 -13.48
N ASN A 18 -13.13 -5.26 -14.23
CA ASN A 18 -13.83 -4.52 -15.30
C ASN A 18 -14.65 -3.32 -14.77
N ASP A 19 -14.97 -3.31 -13.48
CA ASP A 19 -15.68 -2.24 -12.77
C ASP A 19 -14.73 -1.28 -12.02
N ALA A 20 -13.41 -1.40 -12.22
CA ALA A 20 -12.45 -0.47 -11.66
C ALA A 20 -12.65 0.94 -12.23
N LEU A 21 -12.93 1.90 -11.34
CA LEU A 21 -13.16 3.30 -11.72
C LEU A 21 -11.88 4.09 -11.90
N ARG A 22 -10.76 3.57 -11.38
CA ARG A 22 -9.45 4.20 -11.47
C ARG A 22 -8.34 3.16 -11.35
N GLN A 23 -7.28 3.37 -12.12
CA GLN A 23 -6.06 2.59 -12.07
C GLN A 23 -4.86 3.55 -12.04
N ASP A 24 -3.99 3.38 -11.05
CA ASP A 24 -2.70 4.05 -10.97
C ASP A 24 -1.61 2.98 -10.97
N SER A 25 -0.60 3.16 -11.81
CA SER A 25 0.58 2.28 -11.88
C SER A 25 1.77 2.97 -11.25
N ILE A 26 2.61 2.21 -10.54
CA ILE A 26 3.80 2.71 -9.87
C ILE A 26 5.01 1.95 -10.39
N SER A 27 5.94 2.70 -10.98
CA SER A 27 7.20 2.21 -11.50
C SER A 27 8.24 2.14 -10.39
N VAL A 28 8.94 1.02 -10.32
CA VAL A 28 10.07 0.84 -9.41
C VAL A 28 11.33 1.36 -10.10
N THR A 29 12.04 2.28 -9.45
CA THR A 29 13.25 2.92 -9.97
C THR A 29 14.42 1.95 -9.98
N ASN A 30 14.60 1.20 -8.88
CA ASN A 30 15.70 0.26 -8.72
C ASN A 30 15.17 -1.18 -8.76
N LYS A 31 15.92 -2.09 -9.40
CA LYS A 31 15.56 -3.51 -9.45
C LYS A 31 16.01 -4.25 -8.18
N GLN A 32 15.53 -3.80 -7.03
CA GLN A 32 15.81 -4.46 -5.76
C GLN A 32 15.09 -5.82 -5.67
N PRO A 33 15.66 -6.81 -4.98
CA PRO A 33 14.96 -8.05 -4.68
C PRO A 33 13.81 -7.79 -3.69
N VAL A 34 12.74 -8.59 -3.78
CA VAL A 34 11.57 -8.48 -2.88
C VAL A 34 11.98 -8.47 -1.40
N GLY A 35 12.99 -9.25 -1.03
CA GLY A 35 13.50 -9.31 0.35
C GLY A 35 13.98 -7.95 0.87
N TRP A 36 14.60 -7.13 0.02
CA TRP A 36 15.06 -5.79 0.41
C TRP A 36 13.89 -4.89 0.82
N PHE A 37 12.77 -4.92 0.06
CA PHE A 37 11.58 -4.14 0.41
C PHE A 37 10.97 -4.60 1.73
N ILE A 38 10.91 -5.91 1.96
CA ILE A 38 10.39 -6.48 3.22
C ILE A 38 11.26 -6.02 4.39
N ASP A 39 12.58 -6.15 4.27
CA ASP A 39 13.53 -5.74 5.31
C ASP A 39 13.45 -4.23 5.56
N TYR A 40 13.41 -3.41 4.50
CA TYR A 40 13.27 -1.97 4.62
C TYR A 40 12.01 -1.59 5.39
N LEU A 41 10.84 -2.11 5.01
CA LEU A 41 9.59 -1.86 5.73
C LEU A 41 9.64 -2.34 7.18
N ALA A 42 10.33 -3.46 7.44
CA ALA A 42 10.55 -3.96 8.79
C ALA A 42 11.42 -2.99 9.61
N THR A 43 12.51 -2.46 9.05
CA THR A 43 13.36 -1.46 9.75
C THR A 43 12.62 -0.16 10.06
N LYS A 44 11.63 0.21 9.24
CA LYS A 44 10.73 1.35 9.49
C LYS A 44 9.58 1.03 10.46
N GLY A 45 9.56 -0.17 11.04
CA GLY A 45 8.56 -0.58 12.03
C GLY A 45 7.18 -0.86 11.44
N ARG A 46 7.04 -1.03 10.12
CA ARG A 46 5.72 -1.16 9.45
C ARG A 46 4.98 -2.44 9.81
N PHE A 47 5.69 -3.46 10.29
CA PHE A 47 5.10 -4.69 10.81
C PHE A 47 4.27 -4.49 12.09
N ARG A 48 4.44 -3.35 12.79
CA ARG A 48 3.67 -2.99 13.98
C ARG A 48 2.31 -2.39 13.66
N TYR A 49 2.07 -2.07 12.39
CA TYR A 49 0.80 -1.54 11.95
C TYR A 49 -0.26 -2.64 11.96
N ALA A 50 -1.34 -2.40 12.69
CA ALA A 50 -2.49 -3.28 12.74
C ALA A 50 -3.70 -2.60 12.11
N PHE A 51 -4.34 -3.36 11.22
CA PHE A 51 -5.66 -3.04 10.72
C PHE A 51 -6.70 -3.31 11.82
N THR A 52 -7.76 -2.52 11.83
CA THR A 52 -8.94 -2.82 12.65
C THR A 52 -9.61 -4.12 12.17
N SER A 53 -10.52 -4.68 12.98
CA SER A 53 -11.32 -5.86 12.63
C SER A 53 -12.12 -5.67 11.34
N GLU A 54 -12.47 -4.44 11.01
CA GLU A 54 -13.21 -4.07 9.80
C GLU A 54 -12.29 -3.78 8.60
N GLY A 55 -10.98 -4.05 8.72
CA GLY A 55 -9.98 -3.80 7.67
C GLY A 55 -9.62 -2.32 7.50
N VAL A 56 -10.13 -1.44 8.38
CA VAL A 56 -9.78 -0.01 8.38
C VAL A 56 -8.29 0.15 8.72
N GLY A 57 -7.62 1.03 7.98
CA GLY A 57 -6.18 1.24 8.02
C GLY A 57 -5.45 0.80 6.75
N CYS A 58 -6.07 0.00 5.87
CA CYS A 58 -5.43 -0.46 4.64
C CYS A 58 -4.97 0.71 3.73
N ARG A 59 -5.85 1.68 3.49
CA ARG A 59 -5.55 2.87 2.67
C ARG A 59 -4.45 3.74 3.28
N GLN A 60 -4.46 3.90 4.61
CA GLN A 60 -3.42 4.66 5.32
C GLN A 60 -2.09 3.92 5.25
N TRP A 61 -2.09 2.61 5.47
CA TRP A 61 -0.89 1.80 5.37
C TRP A 61 -0.28 1.88 3.97
N VAL A 62 -1.07 1.69 2.91
CA VAL A 62 -0.54 1.84 1.55
C VAL A 62 -0.01 3.27 1.31
N THR A 63 -0.76 4.30 1.73
CA THR A 63 -0.34 5.71 1.59
C THR A 63 1.03 5.98 2.22
N ASP A 64 1.23 5.55 3.46
CA ASP A 64 2.49 5.74 4.18
C ASP A 64 3.64 4.92 3.57
N THR A 65 3.36 3.70 3.12
CA THR A 65 4.35 2.83 2.46
C THR A 65 4.82 3.44 1.14
N LEU A 66 3.89 3.97 0.33
CA LEU A 66 4.23 4.66 -0.93
C LEU A 66 5.06 5.92 -0.69
N LYS A 67 4.76 6.66 0.38
CA LYS A 67 5.59 7.81 0.76
C LYS A 67 7.00 7.37 1.14
N LEU A 68 7.14 6.37 2.01
CA LEU A 68 8.46 5.87 2.45
C LEU A 68 9.33 5.40 1.29
N LEU A 69 8.75 4.65 0.34
CA LEU A 69 9.50 4.15 -0.82
C LEU A 69 9.87 5.27 -1.80
N ALA A 70 9.01 6.28 -1.94
CA ALA A 70 9.30 7.45 -2.77
C ALA A 70 10.41 8.32 -2.14
N ASP A 71 10.37 8.52 -0.82
CA ASP A 71 11.38 9.27 -0.06
C ASP A 71 12.76 8.58 -0.14
N GLU A 72 12.79 7.24 -0.24
CA GLU A 72 14.02 6.45 -0.47
C GLU A 72 14.47 6.42 -1.94
N GLY A 73 13.64 6.94 -2.87
CA GLY A 73 13.93 6.95 -4.31
C GLY A 73 13.69 5.61 -5.02
N GLU A 74 13.07 4.64 -4.34
CA GLU A 74 12.83 3.30 -4.87
C GLU A 74 11.64 3.25 -5.84
N ILE A 75 10.73 4.21 -5.75
CA ILE A 75 9.62 4.39 -6.68
C ILE A 75 9.54 5.85 -7.15
N SER A 76 8.87 6.09 -8.26
CA SER A 76 8.60 7.44 -8.76
C SER A 76 7.79 8.25 -7.74
N SER A 77 8.30 9.43 -7.38
CA SER A 77 7.60 10.37 -6.48
C SER A 77 6.29 10.87 -7.10
N ALA A 78 6.28 11.16 -8.40
CA ALA A 78 5.09 11.65 -9.10
C ALA A 78 3.97 10.59 -9.15
N GLU A 79 4.32 9.32 -9.42
CA GLU A 79 3.35 8.23 -9.44
C GLU A 79 2.87 7.88 -8.03
N SER A 80 3.77 7.92 -7.04
CA SER A 80 3.43 7.79 -5.62
C SER A 80 2.42 8.85 -5.18
N ASP A 81 2.63 10.11 -5.54
CA ASP A 81 1.70 11.20 -5.22
C ASP A 81 0.35 11.05 -5.93
N SER A 82 0.31 10.59 -7.19
CA SER A 82 -0.95 10.28 -7.88
C SER A 82 -1.74 9.18 -7.17
N ALA A 83 -1.07 8.07 -6.84
CA ALA A 83 -1.69 6.95 -6.15
C ALA A 83 -2.16 7.33 -4.73
N ARG A 84 -1.39 8.13 -4.00
CA ARG A 84 -1.78 8.65 -2.68
C ARG A 84 -2.97 9.59 -2.75
N HIS A 85 -3.06 10.43 -3.79
CA HIS A 85 -4.27 11.20 -4.04
C HIS A 85 -5.47 10.29 -4.30
N ALA A 86 -5.32 9.24 -5.11
CA ALA A 86 -6.41 8.30 -5.37
C ALA A 86 -6.91 7.61 -4.07
N LEU A 87 -5.98 7.22 -3.19
CA LEU A 87 -6.28 6.58 -1.90
C LEU A 87 -6.95 7.51 -0.88
N ALA A 88 -6.78 8.84 -1.01
CA ALA A 88 -7.46 9.83 -0.18
C ALA A 88 -8.95 10.03 -0.53
N HIS A 89 -9.43 9.40 -1.61
CA HIS A 89 -10.82 9.47 -2.04
C HIS A 89 -11.53 8.13 -1.84
N THR A 90 -12.85 8.20 -1.71
CA THR A 90 -13.74 7.04 -1.70
C THR A 90 -14.48 6.94 -3.03
N TRP A 91 -14.59 5.73 -3.58
CA TRP A 91 -15.27 5.47 -4.84
C TRP A 91 -16.60 4.75 -4.58
N PRO A 92 -17.63 4.94 -5.41
CA PRO A 92 -17.66 5.70 -6.68
C PRO A 92 -17.81 7.23 -6.54
N GLY A 93 -18.06 7.74 -5.33
CA GLY A 93 -18.41 9.16 -5.13
C GLY A 93 -17.27 10.17 -5.29
N GLY A 94 -16.01 9.73 -5.37
CA GLY A 94 -14.84 10.61 -5.39
C GLY A 94 -14.76 11.52 -4.16
N CYS A 95 -15.43 11.17 -3.06
CA CYS A 95 -15.49 12.05 -1.90
C CYS A 95 -14.16 11.97 -1.15
N ALA A 96 -13.57 13.13 -0.87
CA ALA A 96 -12.40 13.25 -0.02
C ALA A 96 -12.75 12.69 1.36
N ALA A 97 -12.15 11.56 1.69
CA ALA A 97 -12.28 10.90 2.97
C ALA A 97 -10.90 10.36 3.28
N GLY A 98 -10.14 11.17 4.03
CA GLY A 98 -8.78 10.85 4.41
C GLY A 98 -8.69 9.42 4.95
N PRO A 99 -7.58 8.72 4.68
CA PRO A 99 -7.48 7.33 5.07
C PRO A 99 -7.58 7.24 6.59
N ALA A 100 -8.56 6.46 7.08
CA ALA A 100 -8.68 6.23 8.51
C ALA A 100 -7.44 5.48 9.01
N VAL A 101 -6.92 5.94 10.15
CA VAL A 101 -5.66 5.45 10.73
C VAL A 101 -5.93 4.16 11.50
N GLY A 102 -5.13 3.13 11.23
CA GLY A 102 -5.06 1.91 12.04
C GLY A 102 -4.33 2.15 13.37
N THR A 103 -3.92 1.09 14.06
CA THR A 103 -3.19 1.20 15.33
C THR A 103 -1.77 0.69 15.18
N TYR A 104 -0.83 1.24 15.96
CA TYR A 104 0.54 0.72 16.06
C TYR A 104 0.70 0.04 17.42
N PHE A 105 1.33 -1.13 17.43
CA PHE A 105 1.64 -1.91 18.65
C PHE A 105 3.15 -1.98 18.93
#